data_AF-A0A7C7YUH9-F1
#
_entry.id   AF-A0A7C7YUH9-F1
#
_cell.length_a   1.000
_cell.length_b   1.000
_cell.length_c   1.000
_cell.angle_alpha   90.00
_cell.angle_beta   90.00
_cell.angle_gamma   90.00
#
_symmetry.space_group_name_H-M   'P 1'
#
loop_
_entity.id
_entity.type
_entity.pdbx_description
1 polymer ?
#
loop_
_entity_poly.entity_id
_entity_poly.type
_entity_poly.pdbx_seq_one_letter_code
_entity_poly.pdbx_strand_id
1 'polypeptide(L)'
;MAKRTYHRRSDEELIADLQEKLKSVENRMQAKTRTDAAVLKQLPKVSRQLRNFAQIATDNRRDDLSNMTIAFLAGLQRAAEEVREDASAKSRARREGTQL
;
A
#
# COMPACT_ATOMS: atom_id res chain seq x y z
N MET A 1 -11.52 -42.18 -25.69
CA MET A 1 -10.51 -41.56 -24.79
C MET A 1 -9.95 -40.31 -25.48
N ALA A 2 -10.51 -39.14 -25.18
CA ALA A 2 -10.04 -37.89 -25.78
C ALA A 2 -8.65 -37.54 -25.24
N LYS A 3 -7.64 -37.47 -26.12
CA LYS A 3 -6.27 -37.14 -25.73
C LYS A 3 -6.22 -35.67 -25.28
N ARG A 4 -5.77 -35.41 -24.04
CA ARG A 4 -5.49 -34.06 -23.56
C ARG A 4 -4.28 -33.51 -24.32
N THR A 5 -4.52 -32.55 -25.22
CA THR A 5 -3.47 -31.81 -25.91
C THR A 5 -2.81 -30.87 -24.91
N TYR A 6 -1.60 -31.18 -24.46
CA TYR A 6 -0.82 -30.30 -23.60
C TYR A 6 -0.15 -29.24 -24.47
N HIS A 7 -0.58 -27.98 -24.38
CA HIS A 7 0.22 -26.86 -24.88
C HIS A 7 1.40 -26.66 -23.93
N ARG A 8 2.62 -26.84 -24.43
CA ARG A 8 3.81 -26.33 -23.74
C ARG A 8 3.73 -24.80 -23.82
N ARG A 9 3.93 -24.15 -22.67
CA ARG A 9 4.04 -22.69 -22.62
C ARG A 9 5.14 -22.23 -23.56
N SER A 10 4.89 -21.15 -24.29
CA SER A 10 5.95 -20.55 -25.11
C SER A 10 7.00 -19.90 -24.20
N ASP A 11 8.21 -19.72 -24.72
CA ASP A 11 9.27 -19.04 -23.98
C ASP A 11 8.86 -17.60 -23.61
N GLU A 12 8.02 -16.95 -24.43
CA GLU A 12 7.45 -15.62 -24.16
C GLU A 12 6.48 -15.63 -22.97
N GLU A 13 5.61 -16.63 -22.88
CA GLU A 13 4.70 -16.81 -21.73
C GLU A 13 5.49 -17.08 -20.44
N LEU A 14 6.59 -17.84 -20.55
CA LEU A 14 7.48 -18.09 -19.41
C LEU A 14 8.18 -16.81 -18.95
N ILE A 15 8.65 -15.97 -19.89
CA ILE A 15 9.28 -14.69 -19.59
C ILE A 15 8.29 -13.75 -18.91
N ALA A 16 7.05 -13.66 -19.41
CA ALA A 16 6.01 -12.82 -18.80
C ALA A 16 5.69 -13.25 -17.35
N ASP A 17 5.53 -14.55 -17.10
CA ASP A 17 5.31 -15.11 -15.77
C ASP A 17 6.49 -14.79 -14.82
N LEU A 18 7.73 -14.89 -15.33
CA LEU A 18 8.93 -14.60 -14.54
C LEU A 18 9.08 -13.10 -14.25
N GLN A 19 8.74 -12.23 -15.19
CA GLN A 19 8.72 -10.78 -15.00
C GLN A 19 7.67 -10.36 -13.95
N GLU A 20 6.49 -10.97 -13.96
CA GLU A 20 5.45 -10.71 -12.95
C GLU A 20 5.92 -11.15 -11.56
N LYS A 21 6.56 -12.32 -11.47
CA LYS A 21 7.18 -12.81 -10.23
C LYS A 21 8.27 -11.86 -9.73
N LEU A 22 9.17 -11.40 -10.59
CA LEU A 22 10.20 -10.42 -10.23
C LEU A 22 9.60 -9.14 -9.66
N LYS A 23 8.59 -8.59 -10.34
CA LYS A 23 7.86 -7.39 -9.88
C LYS A 23 7.23 -7.60 -8.50
N SER A 24 6.66 -8.77 -8.24
CA SER A 24 6.08 -9.09 -6.93
C SER A 24 7.12 -9.17 -5.81
N VAL A 25 8.30 -9.70 -6.11
CA VAL A 25 9.42 -9.83 -5.15
C VAL A 25 10.05 -8.46 -4.89
N GLU A 26 10.26 -7.64 -5.92
CA GLU A 26 10.76 -6.27 -5.77
C GLU A 26 9.83 -5.42 -4.92
N ASN A 27 8.51 -5.48 -5.16
CA ASN A 27 7.52 -4.77 -4.36
C ASN A 27 7.58 -5.21 -2.89
N ARG A 28 7.78 -6.51 -2.63
CA ARG A 28 7.91 -7.06 -1.27
C ARG A 28 9.21 -6.61 -0.60
N MET A 29 10.31 -6.49 -1.35
CA MET A 29 11.58 -6.00 -0.83
C MET A 29 11.52 -4.50 -0.53
N GLN A 30 10.98 -3.69 -1.44
CA GLN A 30 10.78 -2.25 -1.25
C GLN A 30 9.86 -1.94 -0.05
N ALA A 31 8.83 -2.77 0.17
CA ALA A 31 7.99 -2.66 1.35
C ALA A 31 8.72 -3.00 2.67
N LYS A 32 9.77 -3.83 2.61
CA LYS A 32 10.60 -4.21 3.78
C LYS A 32 11.72 -3.20 4.07
N THR A 33 12.24 -2.50 3.06
CA THR A 33 13.32 -1.52 3.22
C THR A 33 12.85 -0.11 3.59
N ARG A 34 11.54 0.11 3.68
CA ARG A 34 10.98 1.39 4.15
C ARG A 34 11.25 1.61 5.63
N THR A 35 11.93 2.71 5.95
CA THR A 35 12.25 3.15 7.33
C THR A 35 11.00 3.46 8.15
N ASP A 36 9.93 3.87 7.50
CA ASP A 36 8.62 4.22 8.03
C ASP A 36 7.61 3.04 8.07
N ALA A 37 8.02 1.84 7.62
CA ALA A 37 7.14 0.67 7.54
C ALA A 37 6.52 0.29 8.89
N ALA A 38 7.23 0.50 10.00
CA ALA A 38 6.71 0.23 11.34
C ALA A 38 5.53 1.15 11.70
N VAL A 39 5.62 2.44 11.34
CA VAL A 39 4.57 3.44 11.60
C VAL A 39 3.36 3.16 10.71
N LEU A 40 3.58 2.93 9.42
CA LEU A 40 2.51 2.64 8.46
C LEU A 40 1.76 1.34 8.79
N LYS A 41 2.43 0.35 9.38
CA LYS A 41 1.78 -0.88 9.86
C LYS A 41 0.86 -0.65 11.06
N GLN A 42 1.15 0.35 11.91
CA GLN A 42 0.31 0.67 13.07
C GLN A 42 -0.88 1.55 12.71
N LEU A 43 -0.80 2.30 11.59
CA LEU A 43 -1.81 3.25 11.18
C LEU A 43 -3.24 2.66 11.13
N PRO A 44 -3.51 1.46 10.56
CA PRO A 44 -4.87 0.89 10.56
C PRO A 44 -5.44 0.64 11.96
N LYS A 45 -4.59 0.26 12.92
CA LYS A 45 -4.99 0.05 14.31
C LYS A 45 -5.38 1.36 14.97
N VAL A 46 -4.57 2.41 14.78
CA VAL A 46 -4.85 3.75 15.29
C VAL A 46 -6.12 4.33 14.65
N SER A 47 -6.27 4.22 13.34
CA SER A 47 -7.49 4.65 12.64
C SER A 47 -8.75 4.00 13.18
N ARG A 48 -8.70 2.70 13.51
CA ARG A 48 -9.85 2.01 14.12
C ARG A 48 -10.18 2.60 15.50
N GLN A 49 -9.16 2.85 16.33
CA GLN A 49 -9.37 3.44 17.66
C GLN A 49 -9.95 4.87 17.58
N LEU A 50 -9.44 5.69 16.66
CA LEU A 50 -9.94 7.06 16.45
C LEU A 50 -11.40 7.07 15.96
N ARG A 51 -11.78 6.15 15.07
CA ARG A 51 -13.19 6.01 14.64
C ARG A 51 -14.09 5.61 15.80
N ASN A 52 -13.65 4.65 16.63
CA ASN A 52 -14.41 4.25 17.80
C ASN A 52 -14.57 5.42 18.79
N PHE A 53 -13.52 6.20 19.01
CA PHE A 53 -13.58 7.39 19.86
C PHE A 53 -14.56 8.44 19.30
N ALA A 54 -14.49 8.71 17.99
CA ALA A 54 -15.42 9.64 17.34
C ALA A 54 -16.87 9.18 17.50
N GLN A 55 -17.14 7.88 17.34
CA GLN A 55 -18.47 7.32 17.59
C GLN A 55 -18.92 7.53 19.04
N ILE A 56 -18.08 7.20 20.03
CA ILE A 56 -18.38 7.42 21.44
C ILE A 56 -18.65 8.90 21.73
N ALA A 57 -17.88 9.81 21.12
CA ALA A 57 -18.07 11.24 21.27
C ALA A 57 -19.44 11.69 20.73
N THR A 58 -19.83 11.22 19.55
CA THR A 58 -21.16 11.45 18.98
C THR A 58 -22.27 10.86 19.86
N ASP A 59 -22.11 9.64 20.37
CA ASP A 59 -23.09 8.99 21.26
C ASP A 59 -23.30 9.79 22.56
N ASN A 60 -22.27 10.51 23.02
CA ASN A 60 -22.30 11.39 24.20
C ASN A 60 -22.59 12.87 23.87
N ARG A 61 -23.07 13.18 22.66
CA ARG A 61 -23.38 14.54 22.17
C ARG A 61 -22.21 15.52 22.24
N ARG A 62 -20.99 15.01 22.11
CA ARG A 62 -19.74 15.77 21.97
C ARG A 62 -19.30 15.78 20.52
N ASP A 63 -20.12 16.37 19.67
CA ASP A 63 -19.88 16.46 18.22
C ASP A 63 -18.63 17.29 17.91
N ASP A 64 -18.26 18.22 18.78
CA ASP A 64 -16.99 18.95 18.71
C ASP A 64 -15.79 18.00 18.69
N LEU A 65 -15.76 17.04 19.63
CA LEU A 65 -14.67 16.06 19.73
C LEU A 65 -14.73 15.02 18.59
N SER A 66 -15.93 14.63 18.18
CA SER A 66 -16.12 13.73 17.02
C SER A 66 -15.57 14.36 15.75
N ASN A 67 -15.98 15.60 15.45
CA ASN A 67 -15.55 16.35 14.28
C ASN A 67 -14.03 16.58 14.26
N MET A 68 -13.43 16.98 15.39
CA MET A 68 -11.98 17.13 15.52
C MET A 68 -11.25 15.82 15.26
N THR A 69 -11.76 14.72 15.79
CA THR A 69 -11.14 13.39 15.62
C THR A 69 -11.22 12.91 14.18
N ILE A 70 -12.35 13.11 13.50
CA ILE A 70 -12.53 12.76 12.10
C ILE A 70 -11.63 13.61 11.21
N ALA A 71 -11.54 14.92 11.46
CA ALA A 71 -10.64 15.82 10.73
C ALA A 71 -9.17 15.42 10.90
N PHE A 72 -8.76 15.12 12.13
CA PHE A 72 -7.42 14.61 12.43
C PHE A 72 -7.13 13.29 11.72
N LEU A 73 -8.08 12.34 11.75
CA LEU A 73 -7.95 11.05 11.06
C LEU A 73 -7.77 11.24 9.55
N ALA A 74 -8.55 12.14 8.94
CA ALA A 74 -8.44 12.44 7.51
C ALA A 74 -7.07 13.04 7.16
N GLY A 75 -6.57 13.98 7.98
CA GLY A 75 -5.23 14.54 7.84
C GLY A 75 -4.13 13.47 7.96
N LEU A 76 -4.25 12.58 8.95
CA LEU A 76 -3.31 11.49 9.16
C LEU A 76 -3.27 10.50 7.99
N GLN A 77 -4.42 10.19 7.39
CA GLN A 77 -4.51 9.33 6.22
C GLN A 77 -3.86 9.96 4.98
N ARG A 78 -4.11 11.25 4.73
CA ARG A 78 -3.47 11.98 3.62
C ARG A 78 -1.96 12.04 3.76
N ALA A 79 -1.46 12.42 4.94
CA ALA A 79 -0.02 12.46 5.21
C ALA A 79 0.65 11.08 5.02
N ALA A 80 -0.05 10.00 5.37
CA ALA A 80 0.44 8.65 5.13
C ALA A 80 0.44 8.24 3.64
N GLU A 81 -0.46 8.80 2.84
CA GLU A 81 -0.54 8.58 1.39
C GLU A 81 0.48 9.39 0.60
N GLU A 82 0.72 10.65 0.95
CA GLU A 82 1.77 11.51 0.35
C GLU A 82 3.14 10.82 0.41
N VAL A 83 3.47 10.21 1.54
CA VAL A 83 4.72 9.45 1.71
C VAL A 83 4.78 8.27 0.73
N ARG A 84 3.65 7.64 0.37
CA ARG A 84 3.57 6.56 -0.64
C ARG A 84 3.81 7.07 -2.05
N GLU A 85 3.28 8.24 -2.40
CA GLU A 85 3.49 8.85 -3.70
C GLU A 85 4.96 9.23 -3.91
N ASP A 86 5.58 9.88 -2.93
CA ASP A 86 7.01 10.24 -2.95
C ASP A 86 7.93 9.03 -3.11
N ALA A 87 7.64 7.94 -2.39
CA ALA A 87 8.39 6.70 -2.51
C ALA A 87 8.26 6.08 -3.91
N SER A 88 7.06 6.14 -4.49
CA SER A 88 6.80 5.64 -5.86
C SER A 88 7.49 6.50 -6.93
N ALA A 89 7.51 7.82 -6.75
CA ALA A 89 8.18 8.77 -7.64
C ALA A 89 9.70 8.59 -7.62
N LYS A 90 10.31 8.45 -6.44
CA LYS A 90 11.74 8.15 -6.29
C LYS A 90 12.14 6.80 -6.90
N SER A 91 11.28 5.79 -6.78
CA SER A 91 11.52 4.49 -7.43
C SER A 91 11.46 4.55 -8.96
N ARG A 92 10.60 5.41 -9.54
CA ARG A 92 10.53 5.61 -10.99
C ARG A 92 11.75 6.36 -11.51
N ALA A 93 12.13 7.46 -10.86
CA ALA A 93 13.31 8.25 -11.24
C ALA A 93 14.61 7.44 -11.22
N ARG A 94 14.78 6.51 -10.27
CA ARG A 94 15.95 5.60 -10.26
C ARG A 94 15.98 4.61 -11.43
N ARG A 95 14.82 4.11 -11.88
CA ARG A 95 14.75 3.19 -13.03
C ARG A 95 15.07 3.90 -14.34
N GLU A 96 14.69 5.16 -14.48
CA GLU A 96 14.97 5.98 -15.66
C GLU A 96 16.44 6.44 -15.71
N GLY A 97 17.05 6.75 -14.57
CA GLY A 97 18.47 7.17 -14.49
C GLY A 97 19.51 6.07 -14.69
N THR A 98 19.13 4.81 -14.89
CA THR A 98 20.06 3.68 -15.12
C THR A 98 20.22 3.36 -16.63
N GLN A 99 19.66 4.19 -17.52
CA GLN A 99 19.86 4.11 -18.97
C GLN A 99 20.74 5.24 -19.50
N LEU A 100 22.01 5.29 -19.08
CA LEU A 100 23.12 5.98 -19.73
C LEU A 100 24.42 5.21 -19.42
#